data_AF-A0A139R2E8-F1
#
_entry.id   AF-A0A139R2E8-F1
#
_cell.length_a   1.000
_cell.length_b   1.000
_cell.length_c   1.000
_cell.angle_alpha   90.00
_cell.angle_beta   90.00
_cell.angle_gamma   90.00
#
_symmetry.space_group_name_H-M   'P 1'
#
loop_
_entity.id
_entity.type
_entity.pdbx_description
1 polymer ?
#
loop_
_entity_poly.entity_id
_entity_poly.type
_entity_poly.pdbx_seq_one_letter_code
_entity_poly.pdbx_strand_id
1 'polypeptide(L)'
;MTLAAAIALLVQARTLKPFVPAAKSVLASMVGTGVTLMVTLIMVQVFSNSGTNGMNLPSMPTYIAKTVSQHMAGVWVFVAPFLGELGAFITGSATVSTLTFSPIQADVAANAHLAKPIILALQVIGAAAGNMICVHNIVAASAVVGLAGQEGAILRKTAIPALVYGLLVGIAGAIMLMF
;
A
#
# COMPACT_ATOMS: atom_id res chain seq x y z
N MET A 1 1.40 14.23 15.91
CA MET A 1 2.81 13.76 15.78
C MET A 1 3.80 14.90 15.95
N THR A 2 3.72 15.98 15.16
CA THR A 2 4.63 17.16 15.26
C THR A 2 4.55 17.88 16.60
N LEU A 3 3.34 18.12 17.12
CA LEU A 3 3.12 18.67 18.47
C LEU A 3 3.69 17.76 19.58
N ALA A 4 3.50 16.45 19.48
CA ALA A 4 4.03 15.48 20.44
C ALA A 4 5.57 15.45 20.43
N ALA A 5 6.19 15.53 19.25
CA ALA A 5 7.64 15.60 19.11
C ALA A 5 8.23 16.92 19.67
N ALA A 6 7.54 18.05 19.45
CA ALA A 6 7.93 19.34 20.02
C ALA A 6 7.85 19.36 21.55
N ILE A 7 6.77 18.79 22.11
CA ILE A 7 6.60 18.62 23.56
C ILE A 7 7.68 17.69 24.12
N ALA A 8 7.95 16.54 23.47
CA ALA A 8 9.00 15.62 23.88
C ALA A 8 10.39 16.27 23.86
N LEU A 9 10.73 17.07 22.84
CA LEU A 9 12.00 17.81 22.79
C LEU A 9 12.13 18.85 23.90
N LEU A 10 11.06 19.61 24.18
CA LEU A 10 11.05 20.61 25.24
C LEU A 10 11.12 19.98 26.64
N VAL A 11 10.44 18.85 26.86
CA VAL A 11 10.39 18.16 28.15
C VAL A 11 11.65 17.32 28.40
N GLN A 12 12.12 16.58 27.39
CA GLN A 12 13.19 15.58 27.55
C GLN A 12 14.59 16.14 27.27
N ALA A 13 14.75 17.03 26.28
CA ALA A 13 16.05 17.62 25.97
C ALA A 13 16.21 19.02 26.58
N ARG A 14 15.12 19.69 27.00
CA ARG A 14 15.10 21.07 27.54
C ARG A 14 15.79 22.09 26.61
N THR A 15 16.06 21.71 25.37
CA THR A 15 16.82 22.50 24.38
C THR A 15 16.51 22.01 22.96
N LEU A 16 16.55 22.93 22.00
CA LEU A 16 16.32 22.64 20.58
C LEU A 16 17.61 22.25 19.84
N LYS A 17 18.77 22.27 20.51
CA LYS A 17 20.08 21.95 19.89
C LYS A 17 20.13 20.59 19.14
N PRO A 18 19.52 19.49 19.63
CA PRO A 18 19.54 18.22 18.91
C PRO A 18 18.56 18.16 17.73
N PHE A 19 17.65 19.12 17.57
CA PHE A 19 16.63 19.09 16.53
C PHE A 19 17.24 19.11 15.12
N VAL A 20 18.18 20.01 14.86
CA VAL A 20 18.80 20.17 13.54
C VAL A 20 19.57 18.92 13.09
N PRO A 21 20.50 18.34 13.90
CA PRO A 21 21.18 17.11 13.50
C PRO A 21 20.24 15.91 13.34
N ALA A 22 19.20 15.78 14.19
CA ALA A 22 18.20 14.74 14.05
C ALA A 22 17.33 14.91 12.78
N ALA A 23 16.90 16.14 12.47
CA ALA A 23 16.18 16.42 11.24
C ALA A 23 17.04 16.12 10.01
N LYS A 24 18.33 16.47 10.05
CA LYS A 24 19.27 16.18 8.97
C LYS A 24 19.47 14.68 8.76
N SER A 25 19.56 13.87 9.83
CA SER A 25 19.71 12.42 9.69
C SER A 25 18.45 11.76 9.11
N VAL A 26 17.26 12.23 9.51
CA VAL A 26 15.98 11.75 8.94
C VAL A 26 15.86 12.15 7.47
N LEU A 27 16.17 13.40 7.12
CA LEU A 27 16.14 13.84 5.72
C LEU A 27 17.14 13.03 4.87
N ALA A 28 18.33 12.77 5.38
CA ALA A 28 19.33 11.96 4.68
C ALA A 28 18.85 10.51 4.44
N SER A 29 18.17 9.89 5.42
CA SER A 29 17.63 8.54 5.24
C SER A 29 16.42 8.50 4.29
N MET A 30 15.66 9.59 4.17
CA MET A 30 14.54 9.69 3.24
C MET A 30 14.96 9.79 1.77
N VAL A 31 16.16 10.28 1.45
CA VAL A 31 16.61 10.45 0.05
C VAL A 31 16.55 9.13 -0.72
N GLY A 32 17.06 8.04 -0.13
CA GLY A 32 17.05 6.72 -0.78
C GLY A 32 15.64 6.23 -1.09
N THR A 33 14.73 6.36 -0.13
CA THR A 33 13.30 6.00 -0.33
C THR A 33 12.64 6.89 -1.37
N GLY A 34 12.97 8.19 -1.38
CA GLY A 34 12.44 9.16 -2.34
C GLY A 34 12.79 8.82 -3.79
N VAL A 35 14.00 8.34 -4.05
CA VAL A 35 14.41 7.90 -5.40
C VAL A 35 13.57 6.72 -5.88
N THR A 36 13.38 5.69 -5.04
CA THR A 36 12.53 4.53 -5.37
C THR A 36 11.08 4.93 -5.64
N LEU A 37 10.54 5.85 -4.83
CA LEU A 37 9.19 6.38 -5.05
C LEU A 37 9.10 7.19 -6.35
N MET A 38 10.11 7.98 -6.71
CA MET A 38 10.12 8.71 -7.97
C MET A 38 10.02 7.77 -9.18
N VAL A 39 10.84 6.72 -9.21
CA VAL A 39 10.81 5.73 -10.30
C VAL A 39 9.46 5.03 -10.37
N THR A 40 8.91 4.65 -9.21
CA THR A 40 7.57 4.06 -9.11
C THR A 40 6.52 5.01 -9.65
N LEU A 41 6.55 6.28 -9.27
CA LEU A 41 5.60 7.30 -9.72
C LEU A 41 5.68 7.50 -11.23
N ILE A 42 6.88 7.53 -11.82
CA ILE A 42 7.04 7.62 -13.27
C ILE A 42 6.37 6.43 -13.95
N MET A 43 6.64 5.20 -13.48
CA MET A 43 6.00 4.00 -14.02
C MET A 43 4.47 4.06 -13.91
N VAL A 44 3.96 4.49 -12.76
CA VAL A 44 2.51 4.65 -12.50
C VAL A 44 1.90 5.70 -13.41
N GLN A 45 2.58 6.83 -13.64
CA GLN A 45 2.09 7.88 -14.51
C GLN A 45 2.08 7.43 -15.97
N VAL A 46 3.11 6.74 -16.44
CA VAL A 46 3.12 6.15 -17.79
C VAL A 46 2.01 5.12 -17.94
N PHE A 47 1.82 4.27 -16.93
CA PHE A 47 0.77 3.27 -16.91
C PHE A 47 -0.64 3.90 -16.94
N SER A 48 -0.89 4.90 -16.08
CA SER A 48 -2.18 5.59 -15.98
C SER A 48 -2.50 6.43 -17.20
N ASN A 49 -1.50 7.07 -17.80
CA ASN A 49 -1.67 7.94 -18.98
C ASN A 49 -1.42 7.21 -20.31
N SER A 50 -1.29 5.88 -20.30
CA SER A 50 -1.09 5.06 -21.51
C SER A 50 -2.21 5.19 -22.56
N GLY A 51 -3.35 5.80 -22.20
CA GLY A 51 -4.44 6.12 -23.11
C GLY A 51 -4.09 7.20 -24.14
N THR A 52 -3.06 8.02 -23.92
CA THR A 52 -2.52 8.93 -24.95
C THR A 52 -1.63 8.17 -25.91
N ASN A 53 -2.25 7.32 -26.73
CA ASN A 53 -1.57 6.51 -27.75
C ASN A 53 -2.11 6.84 -29.14
N GLY A 54 -1.28 6.65 -30.17
CA GLY A 54 -1.63 6.96 -31.56
C GLY A 54 -2.75 6.09 -32.16
N MET A 55 -3.31 5.15 -31.39
CA MET A 55 -4.34 4.19 -31.82
C MET A 55 -5.68 4.38 -31.08
N ASN A 56 -5.86 5.44 -30.29
CA ASN A 56 -7.08 5.71 -29.50
C ASN A 56 -7.52 4.53 -28.60
N LEU A 57 -6.58 3.73 -28.10
CA LEU A 57 -6.86 2.64 -27.16
C LEU A 57 -7.12 3.20 -25.75
N PRO A 58 -7.97 2.55 -24.94
CA PRO A 58 -8.12 2.91 -23.53
C PRO A 58 -6.78 2.73 -22.79
N SER A 59 -6.58 3.49 -21.71
CA SER A 59 -5.41 3.28 -20.85
C SER A 59 -5.42 1.87 -20.27
N MET A 60 -4.23 1.37 -19.93
CA MET A 60 -4.06 0.04 -19.34
C MET A 60 -4.93 -0.17 -18.07
N PRO A 61 -5.00 0.76 -17.08
CA PRO A 61 -5.89 0.59 -15.94
C PRO A 61 -7.37 0.57 -16.34
N THR A 62 -7.79 1.40 -17.30
CA THR A 62 -9.18 1.41 -17.78
C THR A 62 -9.54 0.10 -18.50
N TYR A 63 -8.62 -0.47 -19.29
CA TYR A 63 -8.83 -1.77 -19.94
C TYR A 63 -9.00 -2.91 -18.92
N ILE A 64 -8.11 -2.95 -17.91
CA ILE A 64 -8.21 -3.90 -16.79
C ILE A 64 -9.53 -3.69 -16.05
N ALA A 65 -9.87 -2.43 -15.76
CA ALA A 65 -11.08 -2.09 -15.03
C ALA A 65 -12.35 -2.54 -15.75
N LYS A 66 -12.42 -2.35 -17.07
CA LYS A 66 -13.57 -2.80 -17.86
C LYS A 66 -13.72 -4.32 -17.81
N THR A 67 -12.62 -5.05 -18.00
CA THR A 67 -12.61 -6.52 -17.97
C THR A 67 -13.01 -7.05 -16.60
N VAL A 68 -12.43 -6.49 -15.54
CA VAL A 68 -12.74 -6.86 -14.15
C VAL A 68 -14.18 -6.52 -13.80
N SER A 69 -14.67 -5.33 -14.15
CA SER A 69 -16.03 -4.91 -13.82
C SER A 69 -17.08 -5.80 -14.50
N GLN A 70 -16.81 -6.27 -15.71
CA GLN A 70 -17.71 -7.19 -16.42
C GLN A 70 -17.87 -8.54 -15.72
N HIS A 71 -16.83 -9.05 -15.06
CA HIS A 71 -16.82 -10.40 -14.50
C HIS A 71 -16.88 -10.44 -12.97
N MET A 72 -16.41 -9.39 -12.30
CA MET A 72 -16.12 -9.39 -10.87
C MET A 72 -16.69 -8.19 -10.12
N ALA A 73 -17.51 -7.32 -10.75
CA ALA A 73 -18.08 -6.15 -10.07
C ALA A 73 -18.76 -6.50 -8.73
N GLY A 74 -19.56 -7.56 -8.68
CA GLY A 74 -20.28 -7.97 -7.47
C GLY A 74 -19.40 -8.50 -6.33
N VAL A 75 -18.16 -8.92 -6.63
CA VAL A 75 -17.22 -9.46 -5.63
C VAL A 75 -15.99 -8.57 -5.42
N TRP A 76 -15.87 -7.48 -6.19
CA TRP A 76 -14.65 -6.66 -6.21
C TRP A 76 -14.29 -6.09 -4.84
N VAL A 77 -15.29 -5.75 -4.03
CA VAL A 77 -15.13 -5.27 -2.66
C VAL A 77 -14.33 -6.25 -1.79
N PHE A 78 -14.51 -7.55 -2.00
CA PHE A 78 -13.75 -8.58 -1.30
C PHE A 78 -12.36 -8.78 -1.91
N VAL A 79 -12.19 -8.57 -3.21
CA VAL A 79 -10.92 -8.74 -3.93
C VAL A 79 -9.98 -7.54 -3.75
N ALA A 80 -10.54 -6.34 -3.61
CA ALA A 80 -9.81 -5.09 -3.52
C ALA A 80 -8.73 -5.07 -2.40
N PRO A 81 -9.01 -5.49 -1.15
CA PRO A 81 -7.97 -5.53 -0.12
C PRO A 81 -6.87 -6.56 -0.43
N PHE A 82 -7.21 -7.71 -1.02
CA PHE A 82 -6.20 -8.71 -1.40
C PHE A 82 -5.30 -8.22 -2.54
N LEU A 83 -5.80 -7.40 -3.47
CA LEU A 83 -4.95 -6.78 -4.48
C LEU A 83 -3.89 -5.87 -3.82
N GLY A 84 -4.28 -5.10 -2.81
CA GLY A 84 -3.35 -4.31 -2.01
C GLY A 84 -2.35 -5.16 -1.24
N GLU A 85 -2.82 -6.25 -0.63
CA GLU A 85 -2.02 -7.21 0.12
C GLU A 85 -0.94 -7.85 -0.77
N LEU A 86 -1.32 -8.36 -1.95
CA LEU A 86 -0.41 -8.93 -2.94
C LEU A 86 0.63 -7.89 -3.41
N GLY A 87 0.18 -6.67 -3.70
CA GLY A 87 1.08 -5.61 -4.12
C GLY A 87 2.14 -5.29 -3.06
N ALA A 88 1.75 -5.20 -1.79
CA ALA A 88 2.68 -4.90 -0.70
C ALA A 88 3.57 -6.10 -0.34
N PHE A 89 3.05 -7.31 -0.45
CA PHE A 89 3.81 -8.55 -0.27
C PHE A 89 4.98 -8.65 -1.27
N ILE A 90 4.73 -8.34 -2.54
CA ILE A 90 5.75 -8.39 -3.60
C ILE A 90 6.71 -7.20 -3.52
N THR A 91 6.17 -5.99 -3.37
CA THR A 91 6.97 -4.76 -3.46
C THR A 91 7.70 -4.40 -2.16
N GLY A 92 7.25 -4.92 -1.02
CA GLY A 92 7.80 -4.54 0.28
C GLY A 92 7.44 -3.14 0.76
N SER A 93 6.50 -2.48 0.09
CA SER A 93 6.10 -1.15 0.49
C SER A 93 4.62 -0.94 0.25
N ALA A 94 3.90 -0.66 1.34
CA ALA A 94 2.51 -0.27 1.26
C ALA A 94 2.32 0.97 0.37
N THR A 95 3.28 1.90 0.38
CA THR A 95 3.26 3.10 -0.47
C THR A 95 3.41 2.75 -1.95
N VAL A 96 4.40 1.92 -2.30
CA VAL A 96 4.63 1.50 -3.70
C VAL A 96 3.40 0.74 -4.20
N SER A 97 2.91 -0.25 -3.44
CA SER A 97 1.67 -0.98 -3.76
C SER A 97 0.48 -0.04 -4.00
N THR A 98 0.25 0.90 -3.09
CA THR A 98 -0.86 1.85 -3.20
C THR A 98 -0.72 2.71 -4.46
N LEU A 99 0.46 3.25 -4.74
CA LEU A 99 0.70 4.04 -5.95
C LEU A 99 0.47 3.21 -7.21
N THR A 100 0.90 1.94 -7.23
CA THR A 100 0.77 1.05 -8.38
C THR A 100 -0.68 0.67 -8.68
N PHE A 101 -1.45 0.27 -7.67
CA PHE A 101 -2.77 -0.34 -7.89
C PHE A 101 -3.95 0.62 -7.67
N SER A 102 -3.77 1.77 -7.01
CA SER A 102 -4.86 2.74 -6.83
C SER A 102 -5.49 3.24 -8.13
N PRO A 103 -4.76 3.47 -9.23
CA PRO A 103 -5.38 3.84 -10.51
C PRO A 103 -6.33 2.76 -11.04
N ILE A 104 -5.94 1.48 -10.95
CA ILE A 104 -6.78 0.34 -11.35
C ILE A 104 -8.03 0.29 -10.46
N GLN A 105 -7.86 0.39 -9.15
CA GLN A 105 -8.95 0.38 -8.17
C GLN A 105 -9.94 1.54 -8.39
N ALA A 106 -9.43 2.73 -8.70
CA ALA A 106 -10.23 3.89 -9.02
C ALA A 106 -11.06 3.69 -10.28
N ASP A 107 -10.44 3.16 -11.33
CA ASP A 107 -11.13 2.89 -12.60
C ASP A 107 -12.14 1.74 -12.44
N VAL A 108 -11.81 0.67 -11.71
CA VAL A 108 -12.77 -0.41 -11.41
C VAL A 108 -13.96 0.15 -10.63
N ALA A 109 -13.72 0.97 -9.60
CA ALA A 109 -14.82 1.58 -8.84
C ALA A 109 -15.75 2.40 -9.74
N ALA A 110 -15.18 3.20 -10.66
CA ALA A 110 -15.97 3.97 -11.62
C ALA A 110 -16.77 3.09 -12.59
N ASN A 111 -16.16 2.04 -13.14
CA ASN A 111 -16.80 1.14 -14.11
C ASN A 111 -17.81 0.18 -13.47
N ALA A 112 -17.59 -0.22 -12.23
CA ALA A 112 -18.48 -1.11 -11.46
C ALA A 112 -19.56 -0.35 -10.66
N HIS A 113 -19.63 0.98 -10.80
CA HIS A 113 -20.54 1.85 -10.03
C HIS A 113 -20.39 1.71 -8.51
N LEU A 114 -19.16 1.50 -8.03
CA LEU A 114 -18.83 1.41 -6.60
C LEU A 114 -18.30 2.75 -6.09
N ALA A 115 -18.46 3.00 -4.78
CA ALA A 115 -17.91 4.21 -4.17
C ALA A 115 -16.38 4.19 -4.17
N LYS A 116 -15.77 5.03 -5.02
CA LYS A 116 -14.31 5.17 -5.17
C LYS A 116 -13.57 5.35 -3.83
N PRO A 117 -14.02 6.19 -2.87
CA PRO A 117 -13.34 6.33 -1.58
C PRO A 117 -13.25 5.01 -0.79
N ILE A 118 -14.30 4.18 -0.84
CA ILE A 118 -14.34 2.89 -0.15
C ILE A 118 -13.34 1.93 -0.77
N ILE A 119 -13.36 1.77 -2.10
CA ILE A 119 -12.45 0.85 -2.81
C ILE A 119 -10.98 1.26 -2.61
N LEU A 120 -10.67 2.57 -2.64
CA LEU A 120 -9.33 3.07 -2.36
C LEU A 120 -8.93 2.86 -0.89
N ALA A 121 -9.85 2.98 0.06
CA ALA A 121 -9.58 2.66 1.46
C ALA A 121 -9.22 1.18 1.64
N LEU A 122 -9.97 0.28 0.99
CA LEU A 122 -9.69 -1.16 1.00
C LEU A 122 -8.30 -1.47 0.45
N GLN A 123 -7.91 -0.81 -0.64
CA GLN A 123 -6.56 -0.94 -1.21
C GLN A 123 -5.47 -0.57 -0.22
N VAL A 124 -5.60 0.57 0.48
CA VAL A 124 -4.60 1.05 1.45
C VAL A 124 -4.52 0.13 2.66
N ILE A 125 -5.66 -0.30 3.19
CA ILE A 125 -5.71 -1.20 4.35
C ILE A 125 -5.13 -2.58 3.97
N GLY A 126 -5.48 -3.09 2.79
CA GLY A 126 -4.91 -4.32 2.24
C GLY A 126 -3.40 -4.23 2.04
N ALA A 127 -2.90 -3.10 1.53
CA ALA A 127 -1.46 -2.86 1.41
C ALA A 127 -0.74 -2.84 2.77
N ALA A 128 -1.38 -2.31 3.82
CA ALA A 128 -0.84 -2.42 5.17
C ALA A 128 -0.81 -3.88 5.65
N ALA A 129 -1.83 -4.68 5.32
CA ALA A 129 -1.88 -6.11 5.60
C ALA A 129 -0.70 -6.86 4.96
N GLY A 130 -0.49 -6.64 3.66
CA GLY A 130 0.54 -7.33 2.88
C GLY A 130 1.95 -6.98 3.32
N ASN A 131 2.15 -5.78 3.87
CA ASN A 131 3.45 -5.39 4.40
C ASN A 131 3.89 -6.27 5.59
N MET A 132 2.95 -6.83 6.36
CA MET A 132 3.25 -7.75 7.47
C MET A 132 3.84 -9.08 7.01
N ILE A 133 3.50 -9.53 5.80
CA ILE A 133 3.94 -10.81 5.24
C ILE A 133 5.06 -10.65 4.21
N CYS A 134 5.52 -9.42 3.94
CA CYS A 134 6.58 -9.22 2.97
C CYS A 134 7.89 -9.89 3.40
N VAL A 135 8.50 -10.63 2.46
CA VAL A 135 9.75 -11.35 2.68
C VAL A 135 10.87 -10.43 3.15
N HIS A 136 11.01 -9.23 2.59
CA HIS A 136 12.09 -8.32 3.02
C HIS A 136 11.93 -7.88 4.48
N ASN A 137 10.70 -7.67 4.96
CA ASN A 137 10.41 -7.32 6.35
C ASN A 137 10.69 -8.51 7.28
N ILE A 138 10.27 -9.70 6.86
CA ILE A 138 10.48 -10.94 7.63
C ILE A 138 11.97 -11.25 7.77
N VAL A 139 12.75 -11.13 6.70
CA VAL A 139 14.21 -11.37 6.72
C VAL A 139 14.91 -10.34 7.62
N ALA A 140 14.53 -9.06 7.53
CA ALA A 140 15.09 -8.02 8.39
C ALA A 140 14.76 -8.27 9.87
N ALA A 141 13.50 -8.62 10.16
CA ALA A 141 13.07 -8.94 11.51
C ALA A 141 13.77 -10.18 12.06
N SER A 142 13.86 -11.28 11.28
CA SER A 142 14.50 -12.54 11.69
C SER A 142 15.97 -12.33 12.07
N ALA A 143 16.68 -11.46 11.34
CA ALA A 143 18.07 -11.12 11.63
C ALA A 143 18.25 -10.40 12.98
N VAL A 144 17.33 -9.49 13.34
CA VAL A 144 17.41 -8.71 14.60
C VAL A 144 17.08 -9.56 15.82
N VAL A 145 16.13 -10.49 15.69
CA VAL A 145 15.69 -11.33 16.83
C VAL A 145 16.46 -12.65 16.94
N GLY A 146 17.45 -12.90 16.09
CA GLY A 146 18.27 -14.11 16.11
C GLY A 146 17.55 -15.37 15.62
N LEU A 147 16.53 -15.23 14.77
CA LEU A 147 15.76 -16.33 14.19
C LEU A 147 16.10 -16.56 12.70
N ALA A 148 17.35 -16.29 12.30
CA ALA A 148 17.80 -16.49 10.93
C ALA A 148 17.58 -17.96 10.48
N GLY A 149 17.06 -18.14 9.26
CA GLY A 149 16.69 -19.47 8.73
C GLY A 149 15.28 -19.95 9.12
N GLN A 150 14.53 -19.18 9.92
CA GLN A 150 13.13 -19.44 10.26
C GLN A 150 12.13 -18.51 9.53
N GLU A 151 12.55 -17.84 8.45
CA GLU A 151 11.71 -16.88 7.71
C GLU A 151 10.41 -17.52 7.22
N GLY A 152 10.49 -18.76 6.74
CA GLY A 152 9.31 -19.51 6.29
C GLY A 152 8.32 -19.82 7.44
N ALA A 153 8.82 -20.06 8.65
CA ALA A 153 7.98 -20.29 9.82
C ALA A 153 7.29 -19.00 10.27
N ILE A 154 8.00 -17.86 10.19
CA ILE A 154 7.43 -16.54 10.45
C ILE A 154 6.36 -16.22 9.40
N LEU A 155 6.68 -16.36 8.11
CA LEU A 155 5.74 -16.12 7.00
C LEU A 155 4.48 -16.96 7.16
N ARG A 156 4.60 -18.26 7.46
CA ARG A 156 3.44 -19.14 7.65
C ARG A 156 2.58 -18.71 8.84
N LYS A 157 3.19 -18.19 9.91
CA LYS A 157 2.46 -17.67 11.08
C LYS A 157 1.80 -16.32 10.81
N THR A 158 2.39 -15.46 9.98
CA THR A 158 1.86 -14.12 9.68
C THR A 158 0.89 -14.11 8.49
N ALA A 159 0.98 -15.09 7.59
CA ALA A 159 0.09 -15.24 6.43
C ALA A 159 -1.38 -15.42 6.83
N ILE A 160 -1.64 -16.22 7.87
CA ILE A 160 -3.02 -16.44 8.33
C ILE A 160 -3.65 -15.14 8.85
N PRO A 161 -3.02 -14.39 9.77
CA PRO A 161 -3.49 -13.05 10.16
C PRO A 161 -3.70 -12.10 8.99
N ALA A 162 -2.79 -12.08 8.01
CA ALA A 162 -2.88 -11.18 6.86
C ALA A 162 -4.12 -11.49 5.99
N LEU A 163 -4.35 -12.77 5.68
CA LEU A 163 -5.53 -13.20 4.92
C LEU A 163 -6.85 -12.95 5.66
N VAL A 164 -6.87 -13.22 6.98
CA VAL A 164 -8.05 -12.93 7.81
C VAL A 164 -8.31 -11.43 7.86
N TYR A 165 -7.25 -10.61 7.96
CA TYR A 165 -7.37 -9.16 7.95
C TYR A 165 -7.91 -8.65 6.62
N GLY A 166 -7.41 -9.15 5.48
CA GLY A 166 -7.95 -8.84 4.15
C GLY A 166 -9.44 -9.18 4.02
N LEU A 167 -9.86 -10.35 4.53
CA LEU A 167 -11.26 -10.78 4.51
C LEU A 167 -12.15 -9.86 5.37
N LEU A 168 -11.75 -9.57 6.61
CA LEU A 168 -12.50 -8.70 7.53
C LEU A 168 -12.67 -7.29 6.94
N VAL A 169 -11.63 -6.79 6.29
CA VAL A 169 -11.65 -5.49 5.63
C VAL A 169 -12.59 -5.50 4.42
N GLY A 170 -12.60 -6.57 3.63
CA GLY A 170 -13.58 -6.76 2.55
C GLY A 170 -15.02 -6.79 3.06
N ILE A 171 -15.28 -7.48 4.18
CA ILE A 171 -16.61 -7.50 4.83
C ILE A 171 -17.00 -6.09 5.31
N ALA A 172 -16.08 -5.37 5.96
CA ALA A 172 -16.32 -4.00 6.41
C ALA A 172 -16.63 -3.05 5.23
N GLY A 173 -15.90 -3.20 4.12
CA GLY A 173 -16.17 -2.45 2.87
C GLY A 173 -17.53 -2.75 2.28
N ALA A 174 -17.96 -4.02 2.30
CA ALA A 174 -19.28 -4.42 1.82
C ALA A 174 -20.39 -3.82 2.68
N ILE A 175 -20.23 -3.83 4.01
CA ILE A 175 -21.16 -3.19 4.94
C ILE A 175 -21.23 -1.68 4.66
N MET A 176 -20.09 -1.01 4.47
CA MET A 176 -20.07 0.43 4.18
C MET A 176 -20.74 0.81 2.86
N LEU A 177 -20.76 -0.08 1.86
CA LEU A 177 -21.44 0.16 0.59
C LEU A 177 -22.97 -0.01 0.66
N MET A 178 -23.49 -0.59 1.76
CA MET A 178 -24.93 -0.73 1.99
C MET A 178 -25.57 0.52 2.59
N PHE A 179 -24.76 1.48 3.06
CA PHE A 179 -25.19 2.77 3.62
C PHE A 179 -24.93 3.91 2.65
#